data_AF-A0A3C0QRY8-F1
#
_entry.id   AF-A0A3C0QRY8-F1
#
_cell.length_a   1.000
_cell.length_b   1.000
_cell.length_c   1.000
_cell.angle_alpha   90.00
_cell.angle_beta   90.00
_cell.angle_gamma   90.00
#
_symmetry.space_group_name_H-M   'P 1'
#
loop_
_entity.id
_entity.type
_entity.pdbx_description
1 polymer ?
#
loop_
_entity_poly.entity_id
_entity_poly.type
_entity_poly.pdbx_seq_one_letter_code
_entity_poly.pdbx_strand_id
1 'polypeptide(L)' 'MDIDLIFKIAGTGIIVAVLSIVLKKAERDEQAMMTVLAGLIVVLMLVIDQIRELFDTVKAVFGL' A
#
# COMPACT_ATOMS: atom_id res chain seq x y z
N MET A 1 4.90 12.96 -10.29
CA MET A 1 4.44 11.56 -10.32
C MET A 1 5.10 10.73 -9.23
N ASP A 2 6.38 10.97 -8.88
CA ASP A 2 7.09 10.16 -7.86
C ASP A 2 6.72 10.48 -6.40
N ILE A 3 6.53 11.76 -6.08
CA ILE A 3 6.28 12.19 -4.69
C ILE A 3 4.89 11.75 -4.21
N ASP A 4 3.88 11.78 -5.09
CA ASP A 4 2.50 11.41 -4.73
C ASP A 4 2.38 9.92 -4.34
N LEU A 5 3.14 9.04 -5.00
CA LEU A 5 3.17 7.61 -4.66
C LEU A 5 3.79 7.39 -3.28
N ILE A 6 4.92 8.05 -3.00
CA ILE A 6 5.59 7.99 -1.70
C ILE A 6 4.65 8.50 -0.60
N PHE A 7 3.97 9.62 -0.82
CA PHE A 7 2.98 10.15 0.14
C PHE A 7 1.78 9.23 0.33
N LYS A 8 1.27 8.58 -0.73
CA LYS A 8 0.18 7.60 -0.61
C LYS A 8 0.59 6.38 0.22
N ILE A 9 1.78 5.84 -0.01
CA ILE A 9 2.29 4.67 0.74
C ILE A 9 2.54 5.07 2.20
N ALA A 10 3.22 6.20 2.43
CA ALA A 10 3.50 6.70 3.77
C ALA A 10 2.21 7.03 4.54
N GLY A 11 1.25 7.70 3.90
CA GLY A 11 -0.05 8.01 4.48
C GLY A 11 -0.85 6.77 4.85
N THR A 12 -0.88 5.77 3.97
CA THR A 12 -1.51 4.46 4.26
C THR A 12 -0.85 3.80 5.48
N GLY A 13 0.49 3.81 5.54
CA GLY A 13 1.25 3.27 6.67
C GLY A 13 0.92 3.96 8.00
N ILE A 14 0.86 5.29 8.02
CA ILE A 14 0.50 6.07 9.22
C ILE A 14 -0.92 5.73 9.68
N ILE A 15 -1.89 5.72 8.76
CA ILE A 15 -3.30 5.41 9.09
C ILE A 15 -3.41 4.00 9.67
N VAL A 16 -2.80 3.01 9.03
CA VAL A 16 -2.82 1.61 9.47
C VAL A 16 -2.17 1.45 10.85
N ALA A 17 -1.03 2.12 11.08
CA ALA A 17 -0.36 2.09 12.37
C ALA A 17 -1.23 2.70 13.48
N VAL A 18 -1.84 3.86 13.23
CA VAL A 18 -2.74 4.52 14.19
C VAL A 18 -3.94 3.63 14.50
N LEU A 19 -4.60 3.05 13.49
CA LEU A 19 -5.74 2.15 13.68
C LEU A 19 -5.34 0.89 14.45
N SER A 20 -4.19 0.29 14.13
CA SER A 20 -3.69 -0.88 14.85
C SER A 20 -3.43 -0.57 16.33
N ILE A 21 -2.83 0.58 16.63
CA ILE A 21 -2.59 1.02 18.03
C ILE A 21 -3.91 1.22 18.78
N VAL A 22 -4.90 1.86 18.15
CA VAL A 22 -6.22 2.08 18.76
C VAL A 22 -6.94 0.76 19.02
N LEU A 23 -6.91 -0.19 18.07
CA LEU A 23 -7.54 -1.50 18.22
C LEU A 23 -6.87 -2.34 19.32
N LYS A 24 -5.54 -2.31 19.42
CA LYS A 24 -4.82 -2.97 20.52
C LYS A 24 -5.18 -2.37 21.87
N LYS A 25 -5.29 -1.03 21.96
CA LYS A 25 -5.75 -0.35 23.18
C LYS A 25 -7.20 -0.66 23.55
N ALA A 26 -8.00 -1.11 22.60
CA ALA A 26 -9.38 -1.55 22.81
C ALA A 26 -9.50 -3.06 23.09
N GLU A 27 -8.37 -3.77 23.35
CA GLU A 27 -8.32 -5.22 23.56
C GLU A 27 -8.81 -6.05 22.35
N ARG A 28 -8.72 -5.49 21.13
CA ARG A 28 -9.11 -6.14 19.87
C ARG A 28 -7.90 -6.53 19.03
N ASP A 29 -7.04 -7.38 19.58
CA ASP A 29 -5.76 -7.75 18.97
C ASP A 29 -5.90 -8.41 17.59
N GLU A 30 -6.91 -9.27 17.41
CA GLU A 30 -7.17 -9.93 16.13
C GLU A 30 -7.52 -8.91 15.03
N GLN A 31 -8.31 -7.89 15.35
CA GLN A 31 -8.62 -6.83 14.39
C GLN A 31 -7.43 -5.92 14.12
N ALA A 32 -6.60 -5.67 15.13
CA ALA A 32 -5.37 -4.90 14.95
C ALA A 32 -4.41 -5.59 13.98
N MET A 33 -4.31 -6.93 14.04
CA MET A 33 -3.54 -7.73 13.08
C MET A 33 -4.15 -7.67 11.68
N MET A 34 -5.47 -7.85 11.57
CA MET A 34 -6.20 -7.77 10.30
C MET A 34 -6.03 -6.40 9.62
N THR A 35 -5.95 -5.32 10.39
CA THR A 35 -5.73 -3.96 9.88
C THR A 35 -4.35 -3.79 9.26
N VAL A 36 -3.32 -4.38 9.87
CA VAL A 36 -1.94 -4.36 9.32
C VAL A 36 -1.88 -5.14 8.01
N LEU A 37 -2.53 -6.31 7.95
CA LEU A 37 -2.63 -7.11 6.73
C LEU A 37 -3.37 -6.36 5.61
N ALA A 38 -4.51 -5.74 5.92
CA ALA A 38 -5.25 -4.92 4.96
C ALA A 38 -4.40 -3.76 4.44
N GLY A 39 -3.66 -3.08 5.33
CA GLY A 39 -2.71 -2.03 4.96
C GLY A 39 -1.63 -2.51 3.99
N LEU A 40 -1.05 -3.69 4.26
CA LEU A 40 -0.09 -4.32 3.37
C LEU A 40 -0.69 -4.58 1.97
N ILE A 41 -1.90 -5.17 1.92
CA ILE A 41 -2.59 -5.47 0.66
C ILE A 41 -2.85 -4.21 -0.16
N VAL A 42 -3.25 -3.11 0.50
CA VAL A 42 -3.45 -1.81 -0.17
C VAL A 42 -2.14 -1.31 -0.80
N VAL A 43 -1.02 -1.39 -0.08
CA VAL A 43 0.28 -1.00 -0.63
C VAL A 43 0.67 -1.89 -1.81
N LEU A 44 0.44 -3.20 -1.72
CA LEU A 44 0.71 -4.11 -2.84
C LEU A 44 -0.11 -3.76 -4.08
N MET A 45 -1.39 -3.40 -3.93
CA MET A 45 -2.21 -2.93 -5.05
C MET A 45 -1.62 -1.69 -5.73
N LEU A 46 -1.09 -0.73 -4.96
CA LEU A 46 -0.43 0.46 -5.52
C LEU A 46 0.83 0.11 -6.32
N VAL A 47 1.56 -0.94 -5.91
CA VAL A 47 2.77 -1.40 -6.61
C VAL A 47 2.44 -2.11 -7.92
N ILE A 48 1.30 -2.82 -8.01
CA ILE A 48 0.89 -3.51 -9.25
C ILE A 48 0.76 -2.53 -10.42
N ASP A 49 0.19 -1.34 -10.19
CA ASP A 49 0.05 -0.32 -11.22
C ASP A 49 1.41 0.18 -11.74
N GLN A 50 2.40 0.32 -10.83
CA GLN A 50 3.77 0.71 -11.20
C GLN A 50 4.47 -0.37 -12.02
N ILE A 51 4.26 -1.64 -11.66
CA ILE A 51 4.77 -2.77 -12.44
C ILE A 51 4.15 -2.76 -13.84
N ARG A 52 2.84 -2.49 -13.94
CA ARG A 52 2.16 -2.40 -15.24
C ARG A 52 2.75 -1.30 -16.12
N GLU A 53 2.95 -0.10 -15.56
CA GLU A 53 3.54 1.04 -16.29
C GLU A 53 4.95 0.70 -16.80
N LEU A 54 5.74 -0.01 -16.00
CA LEU A 54 7.06 -0.48 -16.39
C LEU A 54 6.97 -1.50 -17.54
N PHE A 55 6.03 -2.44 -17.49
CA PHE A 55 5.78 -3.39 -18.58
C PHE A 55 5.33 -2.69 -19.86
N ASP A 56 4.44 -1.70 -19.77
CA ASP A 56 3.97 -0.94 -20.92
C ASP A 56 5.11 -0.11 -21.53
N THR A 57 6.00 0.44 -20.70
CA THR A 57 7.23 1.12 -21.15
C THR A 57 8.15 0.16 -21.90
N VAL A 58 8.35 -1.06 -21.38
CA VAL A 58 9.14 -2.10 -22.05
C VAL A 58 8.53 -2.46 -23.40
N LYS A 59 7.22 -2.72 -23.47
CA LYS A 59 6.54 -3.02 -24.74
C LYS A 59 6.69 -1.90 -25.76
N ALA A 60 6.56 -0.64 -25.32
CA ALA A 60 6.72 0.52 -26.18
C ALA A 60 8.13 0.60 -26.79
N VAL A 61 9.18 0.30 -26.00
CA VAL A 61 10.57 0.22 -26.51
C VAL A 61 10.73 -0.89 -27.55
N PHE A 62 10.04 -2.02 -27.36
CA PHE A 62 10.04 -3.13 -28.31
C PHE A 62 9.03 -3.00 -29.46
N GLY A 63 8.24 -1.92 -29.51
CA GLY A 63 7.24 -1.66 -30.56
C GLY A 63 6.04 -2.62 -30.55
N LEU A 64 5.70 -3.19 -29.39
CA LEU A 64 4.61 -4.14 -29.17
C LEU A 64 3.37 -3.48 -28.55
#